data_AF-A0A7X5KQF3-F1
#
_entry.id   AF-A0A7X5KQF3-F1
#
_cell.length_a   1.000
_cell.length_b   1.000
_cell.length_c   1.000
_cell.angle_alpha   90.00
_cell.angle_beta   90.00
_cell.angle_gamma   90.00
#
_symmetry.space_group_name_H-M   'P 1'
#
loop_
_entity.id
_entity.type
_entity.pdbx_description
1 polymer ?
#
loop_
_entity_poly.entity_id
_entity_poly.type
_entity_poly.pdbx_seq_one_letter_code
_entity_poly.pdbx_strand_id
1 'polypeptide(L)'
;MNENVKIDRHFKKETRSLAELLDIMPSYYRNANLSDNITSITLQYRLFCYVKCDTVYDLLHLSPYQILNVKNVGTVYLCKIVEWIIEYCKNDKNKISSSNPQRQRLYIILNSIINNEPLPPFYFSNEEHQYIRRFCQAKKVIPNESLFGIINCSPKYIDLKNFLFHLYDNDEYIQKLNDFLADMKEYIPDKKIYSFAKLYSDTSKDSARFLSRLPKKMLINELPDKLTDTEISSFTTSYSIYFFFKWLTEINIESIAGKIFDGINEWQYDILIRRSNGETLEKIGQHYNCTGEYIRYSEMRAMRTFRHNKTSPYDFLRLIYAVNNRRNLTSADFEPLFEKEQVKILWYIISKRELDCQLFCYSKDDDKLVFDKYRA
;
A
#
# COMPACT_ATOMS: atom_id res chain seq x y z
N MET A 1 3.14 9.67 17.15
CA MET A 1 2.10 9.25 18.10
C MET A 1 2.65 8.08 18.90
N ASN A 2 2.65 8.21 20.22
CA ASN A 2 3.18 7.23 21.16
C ASN A 2 2.28 5.99 21.20
N GLU A 3 2.75 4.87 20.68
CA GLU A 3 2.21 3.57 21.07
C GLU A 3 2.74 3.26 22.47
N ASN A 4 1.94 3.62 23.48
CA ASN A 4 2.15 3.16 24.84
C ASN A 4 2.14 1.63 24.84
N VAL A 5 3.31 1.02 25.00
CA VAL A 5 3.48 -0.41 25.24
C VAL A 5 2.68 -0.76 26.50
N LYS A 6 1.49 -1.34 26.34
CA LYS A 6 0.75 -1.93 27.46
C LYS A 6 1.44 -3.23 27.87
N ILE A 7 2.36 -3.10 28.84
CA ILE A 7 3.05 -4.22 29.48
C ILE A 7 2.06 -4.95 30.38
N ASP A 8 1.62 -6.13 29.94
CA ASP A 8 0.62 -6.97 30.60
C ASP A 8 1.19 -7.74 31.82
N ARG A 9 0.33 -8.38 32.64
CA ARG A 9 0.74 -9.19 33.82
C ARG A 9 1.70 -10.35 33.49
N HIS A 10 1.90 -10.66 32.21
CA HIS A 10 2.78 -11.71 31.70
C HIS A 10 4.29 -11.50 32.00
N PHE A 11 4.76 -10.26 32.14
CA PHE A 11 6.19 -9.98 32.33
C PHE A 11 6.78 -10.44 33.67
N LYS A 12 5.93 -10.71 34.68
CA LYS A 12 6.36 -11.27 35.98
C LYS A 12 6.79 -12.74 35.90
N LYS A 13 6.65 -13.40 34.74
CA LYS A 13 7.10 -14.78 34.50
C LYS A 13 7.97 -14.90 33.24
N GLU A 14 8.29 -13.78 32.60
CA GLU A 14 9.05 -13.79 31.35
C GLU A 14 10.54 -13.97 31.64
N THR A 15 11.08 -15.12 31.24
CA THR A 15 12.46 -15.55 31.50
C THR A 15 13.41 -15.28 30.34
N ARG A 16 12.90 -14.95 29.15
CA ARG A 16 13.75 -14.53 28.03
C ARG A 16 14.42 -13.21 28.35
N SER A 17 15.66 -13.07 27.92
CA SER A 17 16.44 -11.83 28.06
C SER A 17 15.81 -10.69 27.26
N LEU A 18 16.09 -9.45 27.66
CA LEU A 18 15.68 -8.26 26.91
C LEU A 18 16.24 -8.28 25.48
N ALA A 19 17.45 -8.82 25.28
CA ALA A 19 18.04 -9.06 23.97
C ALA A 19 17.16 -9.93 23.07
N GLU A 20 16.63 -11.04 23.61
CA GLU A 20 15.76 -11.96 22.87
C GLU A 20 14.37 -11.37 22.63
N LEU A 21 13.83 -10.62 23.59
CA LEU A 21 12.51 -10.00 23.48
C LEU A 21 12.49 -8.82 22.51
N LEU A 22 13.59 -8.08 22.43
CA LEU A 22 13.73 -6.88 21.60
C LEU A 22 14.50 -7.15 20.29
N ASP A 23 14.97 -8.38 20.09
CA ASP A 23 15.79 -8.83 18.96
C ASP A 23 17.08 -8.00 18.76
N ILE A 24 17.83 -7.81 19.84
CA ILE A 24 19.07 -7.00 19.90
C ILE A 24 20.28 -7.90 20.16
N MET A 25 21.40 -7.69 19.47
CA MET A 25 22.66 -8.41 19.71
C MET A 25 23.49 -7.72 20.80
N PRO A 26 23.65 -8.30 22.01
CA PRO A 26 24.31 -7.62 23.13
C PRO A 26 25.77 -7.28 22.85
N SER A 27 26.49 -8.14 22.10
CA SER A 27 27.94 -8.03 21.91
C SER A 27 28.41 -6.70 21.29
N TYR A 28 27.53 -5.98 20.59
CA TYR A 28 27.85 -4.64 20.06
C TYR A 28 27.97 -3.58 21.15
N TYR A 29 27.44 -3.84 22.32
CA TYR A 29 27.35 -2.89 23.43
C TYR A 29 28.29 -3.24 24.60
N ARG A 30 29.27 -4.13 24.39
CA ARG A 30 30.23 -4.55 25.44
C ARG A 30 30.97 -3.39 26.10
N ASN A 31 31.20 -2.31 25.36
CA ASN A 31 31.92 -1.14 25.84
C ASN A 31 30.98 0.07 26.08
N ALA A 32 29.66 -0.11 25.98
CA ALA A 32 28.69 0.96 26.16
C ALA A 32 28.28 1.05 27.63
N ASN A 33 28.86 2.00 28.36
CA ASN A 33 28.52 2.23 29.76
C ASN A 33 27.13 2.87 29.88
N LEU A 34 26.33 2.45 30.86
CA LEU A 34 25.01 3.03 31.09
C LEU A 34 25.08 4.49 31.57
N SER A 35 26.17 4.87 32.25
CA SER A 35 26.39 6.20 32.82
C SER A 35 26.48 7.28 31.76
N ASP A 36 27.02 6.91 30.60
CA ASP A 36 27.35 7.83 29.53
C ASP A 36 26.15 8.05 28.59
N ASN A 37 25.13 7.18 28.69
CA ASN A 37 24.07 7.05 27.70
C ASN A 37 22.64 7.21 28.26
N ILE A 38 22.43 7.11 29.58
CA ILE A 38 21.13 7.36 30.21
C ILE A 38 21.11 8.77 30.81
N THR A 39 20.23 9.65 30.34
CA THR A 39 20.11 11.01 30.90
C THR A 39 19.28 11.07 32.20
N SER A 40 18.48 10.05 32.47
CA SER A 40 17.65 9.99 33.68
C SER A 40 18.46 9.52 34.89
N ILE A 41 18.79 10.45 35.79
CA ILE A 41 19.49 10.19 37.07
C ILE A 41 18.77 9.11 37.89
N THR A 42 17.44 9.13 37.92
CA THR A 42 16.63 8.14 38.63
C THR A 42 16.71 6.74 38.01
N LEU A 43 16.82 6.67 36.67
CA LEU A 43 16.97 5.40 35.94
C LEU A 43 18.37 4.81 36.17
N GLN A 44 19.40 5.65 36.06
CA GLN A 44 20.80 5.31 36.36
C GLN A 44 20.96 4.77 37.77
N TYR A 45 20.54 5.51 38.80
CA TYR A 45 20.70 5.11 40.20
C TYR A 45 20.10 3.73 40.47
N ARG A 46 18.95 3.42 39.86
CA ARG A 46 18.28 2.14 40.06
C ARG A 46 18.95 0.99 39.30
N LEU A 47 19.47 1.23 38.09
CA LEU A 47 20.23 0.23 37.34
C LEU A 47 21.56 -0.11 38.04
N PHE A 48 22.28 0.90 38.53
CA PHE A 48 23.57 0.71 39.20
C PHE A 48 23.41 0.13 40.61
N CYS A 49 22.57 0.74 41.46
CA CYS A 49 22.54 0.40 42.88
C CYS A 49 21.66 -0.81 43.21
N TYR A 50 20.62 -1.08 42.40
CA TYR A 50 19.67 -2.15 42.68
C TYR A 50 19.77 -3.32 41.69
N VAL A 51 19.87 -3.04 40.39
CA VAL A 51 20.00 -4.08 39.37
C VAL A 51 21.46 -4.55 39.23
N LYS A 52 22.44 -3.74 39.65
CA LYS A 52 23.89 -3.99 39.56
C LYS A 52 24.34 -4.23 38.12
N CYS A 53 23.98 -3.29 37.26
CA CYS A 53 24.23 -3.34 35.83
C CYS A 53 25.01 -2.10 35.42
N ASP A 54 26.21 -2.30 34.85
CA ASP A 54 27.13 -1.20 34.52
C ASP A 54 27.14 -0.86 33.03
N THR A 55 26.92 -1.87 32.18
CA THR A 55 26.92 -1.71 30.72
C THR A 55 25.57 -2.03 30.10
N VAL A 56 25.37 -1.53 28.87
CA VAL A 56 24.21 -1.89 28.05
C VAL A 56 24.24 -3.38 27.67
N TYR A 57 25.42 -3.97 27.54
CA TYR A 57 25.60 -5.42 27.36
C TYR A 57 24.99 -6.21 28.51
N ASP A 58 25.29 -5.83 29.75
CA ASP A 58 24.77 -6.50 30.95
C ASP A 58 23.25 -6.37 31.03
N LEU A 59 22.73 -5.18 30.70
CA LEU A 59 21.30 -4.89 30.74
C LEU A 59 20.50 -5.76 29.77
N LEU A 60 21.02 -5.94 28.56
CA LEU A 60 20.38 -6.74 27.53
C LEU A 60 20.31 -8.24 27.87
N HIS A 61 21.19 -8.75 28.74
CA HIS A 61 21.16 -10.13 29.22
C HIS A 61 20.14 -10.38 30.33
N LEU A 62 19.56 -9.34 30.92
CA LEU A 62 18.56 -9.48 31.96
C LEU A 62 17.19 -9.76 31.34
N SER A 63 16.42 -10.62 32.00
CA SER A 63 15.00 -10.83 31.70
C SER A 63 14.12 -9.83 32.45
N PRO A 64 12.89 -9.55 31.95
CA PRO A 64 11.90 -8.78 32.69
C PRO A 64 11.63 -9.31 34.10
N TYR A 65 11.63 -10.64 34.28
CA TYR A 65 11.51 -11.28 35.59
C TYR A 65 12.64 -10.89 36.54
N GLN A 66 13.89 -10.96 36.07
CA GLN A 66 15.07 -10.59 36.87
C GLN A 66 15.03 -9.11 37.27
N ILE A 67 14.60 -8.23 36.38
CA ILE A 67 14.47 -6.79 36.66
C ILE A 67 13.36 -6.50 37.67
N LEU A 68 12.19 -7.15 37.53
CA LEU A 68 11.04 -6.93 38.41
C LEU A 68 11.18 -7.54 39.80
N ASN A 69 12.10 -8.50 39.99
CA ASN A 69 12.41 -9.09 41.29
C ASN A 69 13.36 -8.26 42.15
N VAL A 70 13.88 -7.17 41.60
CA VAL A 70 14.74 -6.24 42.34
C VAL A 70 13.89 -5.32 43.21
N LYS A 71 14.30 -5.14 44.48
CA LYS A 71 13.58 -4.28 45.43
C LYS A 71 13.42 -2.87 44.87
N ASN A 72 12.21 -2.32 44.97
CA ASN A 72 11.82 -0.99 44.48
C ASN A 72 11.76 -0.83 42.95
N VAL A 73 11.85 -1.92 42.17
CA VAL A 73 11.65 -1.90 40.72
C VAL A 73 10.23 -2.40 40.38
N GLY A 74 9.47 -1.58 39.66
CA GLY A 74 8.09 -1.90 39.24
C GLY A 74 7.94 -1.93 37.72
N THR A 75 6.76 -2.33 37.23
CA THR A 75 6.47 -2.43 35.79
C THR A 75 6.67 -1.11 35.04
N VAL A 76 6.30 0.02 35.65
CA VAL A 76 6.54 1.38 35.09
C VAL A 76 8.04 1.63 34.84
N TYR A 77 8.91 1.07 35.68
CA TYR A 77 10.34 1.22 35.55
C TYR A 77 10.90 0.32 34.43
N LEU A 78 10.40 -0.93 34.34
CA LEU A 78 10.70 -1.81 33.21
C LEU A 78 10.29 -1.17 31.87
N CYS A 79 9.11 -0.54 31.79
CA CYS A 79 8.69 0.21 30.60
C CYS A 79 9.74 1.26 30.20
N LYS A 80 10.21 2.07 31.16
CA LYS A 80 11.21 3.12 30.90
C LYS A 80 12.54 2.55 30.44
N ILE A 81 12.96 1.39 30.97
CA ILE A 81 14.15 0.68 30.49
C ILE A 81 13.96 0.26 29.04
N VAL A 82 12.84 -0.40 28.73
CA VAL A 82 12.56 -0.91 27.38
C VAL A 82 12.45 0.24 26.37
N GLU A 83 11.74 1.31 26.72
CA GLU A 83 11.63 2.53 25.92
C GLU A 83 13.01 3.13 25.63
N TRP A 84 13.85 3.26 26.67
CA TRP A 84 15.21 3.77 26.52
C TRP A 84 16.08 2.85 25.64
N ILE A 85 16.03 1.52 25.83
CA ILE A 85 16.79 0.57 24.99
C ILE A 85 16.38 0.71 23.52
N ILE A 86 15.07 0.79 23.26
CA ILE A 86 14.54 0.96 21.90
C ILE A 86 15.02 2.28 21.29
N GLU A 87 14.96 3.38 22.03
CA GLU A 87 15.41 4.69 21.56
C GLU A 87 16.94 4.72 21.33
N TYR A 88 17.70 4.18 22.27
CA TYR A 88 19.16 4.08 22.20
C TYR A 88 19.61 3.25 20.99
N CYS A 89 19.02 2.06 20.81
CA CYS A 89 19.36 1.17 19.69
C CYS A 89 18.84 1.69 18.34
N LYS A 90 17.75 2.47 18.30
CA LYS A 90 17.28 3.15 17.07
C LYS A 90 18.22 4.26 16.62
N ASN A 91 18.85 4.95 17.56
CA ASN A 91 19.75 6.07 17.28
C ASN A 91 21.19 5.60 17.01
N ASP A 92 21.54 4.36 17.38
CA ASP A 92 22.79 3.74 17.00
C ASP A 92 22.74 3.25 15.54
N LYS A 93 23.57 3.84 14.68
CA LYS A 93 23.68 3.47 13.26
C LYS A 93 24.28 2.09 13.05
N ASN A 94 24.80 1.45 14.10
CA ASN A 94 25.36 0.11 14.05
C ASN A 94 24.32 -0.96 14.43
N LYS A 95 23.56 -1.39 13.42
CA LYS A 95 22.98 -2.75 13.27
C LYS A 95 22.00 -3.25 14.35
N ILE A 96 20.72 -3.15 14.02
CA ILE A 96 19.73 -4.16 14.40
C ILE A 96 20.07 -5.44 13.61
N SER A 97 20.90 -6.32 14.18
CA SER A 97 21.10 -7.68 13.66
C SER A 97 20.58 -8.69 14.69
N SER A 98 19.59 -9.49 14.29
CA SER A 98 18.94 -10.50 15.14
C SER A 98 19.92 -11.46 15.83
N SER A 99 19.57 -11.99 17.00
CA SER A 99 20.39 -12.98 17.75
C SER A 99 20.46 -14.37 17.11
N ASN A 100 19.67 -14.63 16.07
CA ASN A 100 19.63 -15.91 15.36
C ASN A 100 20.76 -15.99 14.29
N PRO A 101 21.73 -16.92 14.41
CA PRO A 101 22.85 -17.06 13.48
C PRO A 101 22.43 -17.31 12.02
N GLN A 102 21.31 -18.01 11.79
CA GLN A 102 20.78 -18.23 10.45
C GLN A 102 20.22 -16.93 9.85
N ARG A 103 19.54 -16.12 10.65
CA ARG A 103 19.04 -14.81 10.21
C ARG A 103 20.17 -13.83 9.95
N GLN A 104 21.24 -13.85 10.74
CA GLN A 104 22.44 -13.03 10.47
C GLN A 104 23.13 -13.44 9.18
N ARG A 105 23.26 -14.75 8.96
CA ARG A 105 23.80 -15.29 7.72
C ARG A 105 22.96 -14.82 6.52
N LEU A 106 21.64 -14.98 6.58
CA LEU A 106 20.70 -14.48 5.57
C LEU A 106 20.80 -12.97 5.38
N TYR A 107 20.87 -12.19 6.45
CA TYR A 107 21.05 -10.74 6.38
C TYR A 107 22.30 -10.36 5.58
N ILE A 108 23.45 -10.97 5.91
CA ILE A 108 24.72 -10.71 5.22
C ILE A 108 24.60 -11.04 3.73
N ILE A 109 24.04 -12.20 3.39
CA ILE A 109 23.85 -12.65 2.01
C ILE A 109 22.97 -11.67 1.24
N LEU A 110 21.80 -11.32 1.79
CA LEU A 110 20.84 -10.45 1.12
C LEU A 110 21.39 -9.02 1.00
N ASN A 111 22.13 -8.55 2.00
CA ASN A 111 22.81 -7.25 1.96
C ASN A 111 23.90 -7.22 0.88
N SER A 112 24.73 -8.25 0.76
CA SER A 112 25.70 -8.37 -0.34
C SER A 112 25.01 -8.41 -1.70
N ILE A 113 23.89 -9.13 -1.82
CA ILE A 113 23.08 -9.13 -3.04
C ILE A 113 22.60 -7.72 -3.39
N ILE A 114 22.04 -6.96 -2.44
CA ILE A 114 21.54 -5.59 -2.71
C ILE A 114 22.68 -4.67 -3.15
N ASN A 115 23.83 -4.75 -2.50
CA ASN A 115 24.99 -3.90 -2.79
C ASN A 115 25.81 -4.33 -4.03
N ASN A 116 25.46 -5.43 -4.68
CA ASN A 116 26.26 -6.07 -5.77
C ASN A 116 27.66 -6.49 -5.31
N GLU A 117 27.80 -6.88 -4.05
CA GLU A 117 29.04 -7.42 -3.50
C GLU A 117 29.15 -8.92 -3.79
N PRO A 118 30.38 -9.48 -3.83
CA PRO A 118 30.58 -10.92 -3.90
C PRO A 118 29.83 -11.63 -2.78
N LEU A 119 29.17 -12.75 -3.10
CA LEU A 119 28.53 -13.56 -2.08
C LEU A 119 29.59 -14.14 -1.13
N PRO A 120 29.38 -14.05 0.18
CA PRO A 120 30.27 -14.67 1.15
C PRO A 120 30.31 -16.20 0.95
N PRO A 121 31.43 -16.86 1.30
CA PRO A 121 31.67 -18.28 1.02
C PRO A 121 30.89 -19.20 1.99
N PHE A 122 29.57 -19.05 2.02
CA PHE A 122 28.67 -19.90 2.78
C PHE A 122 28.20 -21.09 1.92
N TYR A 123 28.05 -22.26 2.56
CA TYR A 123 27.33 -23.38 1.96
C TYR A 123 25.83 -23.15 2.13
N PHE A 124 25.09 -23.11 1.03
CA PHE A 124 23.63 -22.99 1.03
C PHE A 124 22.99 -24.35 0.78
N SER A 125 21.90 -24.66 1.48
CA SER A 125 21.04 -25.78 1.09
C SER A 125 20.42 -25.55 -0.30
N ASN A 126 19.84 -26.58 -0.92
CA ASN A 126 19.13 -26.42 -2.19
C ASN A 126 17.96 -25.44 -2.07
N GLU A 127 17.26 -25.43 -0.93
CA GLU A 127 16.18 -24.49 -0.62
C GLU A 127 16.71 -23.06 -0.49
N GLU A 128 17.84 -22.88 0.20
CA GLU A 128 18.47 -21.56 0.35
C GLU A 128 19.00 -21.01 -0.98
N HIS A 129 19.51 -21.86 -1.88
CA HIS A 129 19.86 -21.45 -3.23
C HIS A 129 18.64 -20.96 -4.01
N GLN A 130 17.48 -21.60 -3.85
CA GLN A 130 16.23 -21.13 -4.45
C GLN A 130 15.79 -19.79 -3.86
N TYR A 131 15.90 -19.62 -2.54
CA TYR A 131 15.64 -18.36 -1.83
C TYR A 131 16.51 -17.22 -2.37
N ILE A 132 17.82 -17.44 -2.44
CA ILE A 132 18.79 -16.47 -2.95
C ILE A 132 18.49 -16.13 -4.41
N ARG A 133 18.23 -17.14 -5.25
CA ARG A 133 17.89 -16.93 -6.67
C ARG A 133 16.65 -16.07 -6.84
N ARG A 134 15.58 -16.34 -6.07
CA ARG A 134 14.34 -15.56 -6.10
C ARG A 134 14.54 -14.14 -5.57
N PHE A 135 15.34 -13.96 -4.53
CA PHE A 135 15.69 -12.63 -4.03
C PHE A 135 16.51 -11.84 -5.06
N CYS A 136 17.44 -12.48 -5.77
CA CYS A 136 18.16 -11.87 -6.88
C CYS A 136 17.23 -11.47 -8.04
N GLN A 137 16.17 -12.24 -8.30
CA GLN A 137 15.14 -11.85 -9.26
C GLN A 137 14.31 -10.67 -8.74
N ALA A 138 13.95 -10.67 -7.46
CA ALA A 138 13.26 -9.57 -6.81
C ALA A 138 14.04 -8.26 -6.90
N LYS A 139 15.36 -8.31 -6.71
CA LYS A 139 16.25 -7.16 -6.89
C LYS A 139 16.15 -6.49 -8.27
N LYS A 140 15.82 -7.26 -9.32
CA LYS A 140 15.71 -6.70 -10.67
C LYS A 140 14.49 -5.80 -10.86
N VAL A 141 13.48 -5.93 -9.99
CA VAL A 141 12.19 -5.24 -10.13
C VAL A 141 11.83 -4.38 -8.91
N ILE A 142 12.34 -4.73 -7.71
CA ILE A 142 12.09 -3.99 -6.46
C ILE A 142 13.23 -3.01 -6.21
N PRO A 143 12.94 -1.73 -5.89
CA PRO A 143 13.96 -0.76 -5.50
C PRO A 143 14.79 -1.21 -4.29
N ASN A 144 16.09 -0.92 -4.31
CA ASN A 144 17.02 -1.28 -3.22
C ASN A 144 16.56 -0.76 -1.85
N GLU A 145 16.01 0.46 -1.77
CA GLU A 145 15.47 1.02 -0.50
C GLU A 145 14.38 0.12 0.11
N SER A 146 13.49 -0.41 -0.73
CA SER A 146 12.43 -1.32 -0.28
C SER A 146 13.01 -2.65 0.17
N LEU A 147 14.00 -3.20 -0.54
CA LEU A 147 14.69 -4.42 -0.14
C LEU A 147 15.44 -4.26 1.19
N PHE A 148 16.12 -3.12 1.39
CA PHE A 148 16.73 -2.78 2.68
C PHE A 148 15.68 -2.70 3.78
N GLY A 149 14.54 -2.06 3.50
CA GLY A 149 13.42 -1.98 4.42
C GLY A 149 12.85 -3.35 4.80
N ILE A 150 12.72 -4.27 3.85
CA ILE A 150 12.29 -5.67 4.09
C ILE A 150 13.26 -6.39 5.03
N ILE A 151 14.56 -6.35 4.71
CA ILE A 151 15.59 -7.04 5.50
C ILE A 151 15.64 -6.49 6.93
N ASN A 152 15.51 -5.17 7.08
CA ASN A 152 15.51 -4.49 8.38
C ASN A 152 14.14 -4.56 9.09
N CYS A 153 13.19 -5.37 8.59
CA CYS A 153 11.85 -5.53 9.17
C CYS A 153 11.09 -4.22 9.39
N SER A 154 11.29 -3.24 8.51
CA SER A 154 10.60 -1.96 8.59
C SER A 154 9.09 -2.16 8.44
N PRO A 155 8.26 -1.54 9.32
CA PRO A 155 6.80 -1.66 9.24
C PRO A 155 6.23 -1.26 7.88
N LYS A 156 6.86 -0.29 7.20
CA LYS A 156 6.45 0.18 5.86
C LYS A 156 6.48 -0.94 4.80
N TYR A 157 7.32 -1.95 4.97
CA TYR A 157 7.55 -3.01 3.99
C TYR A 157 7.10 -4.39 4.47
N ILE A 158 6.28 -4.44 5.53
CA ILE A 158 5.84 -5.70 6.14
C ILE A 158 5.00 -6.56 5.19
N ASP A 159 4.11 -5.94 4.41
CA ASP A 159 3.28 -6.65 3.43
C ASP A 159 4.14 -7.29 2.33
N LEU A 160 5.11 -6.52 1.83
CA LEU A 160 6.04 -6.98 0.81
C LEU A 160 6.93 -8.11 1.36
N LYS A 161 7.40 -7.99 2.61
CA LYS A 161 8.11 -9.04 3.32
C LYS A 161 7.26 -10.32 3.44
N ASN A 162 6.01 -10.20 3.90
CA ASN A 162 5.09 -11.33 4.04
C ASN A 162 4.80 -11.98 2.68
N PHE A 163 4.59 -11.17 1.63
CA PHE A 163 4.48 -11.67 0.27
C PHE A 163 5.70 -12.50 -0.14
N LEU A 164 6.92 -12.04 0.12
CA LEU A 164 8.13 -12.83 -0.17
C LEU A 164 8.12 -14.19 0.53
N PHE A 165 7.58 -14.29 1.75
CA PHE A 165 7.48 -15.56 2.47
C PHE A 165 6.53 -16.55 1.80
N HIS A 166 5.33 -16.11 1.37
CA HIS A 166 4.39 -17.02 0.72
C HIS A 166 4.86 -17.49 -0.66
N LEU A 167 5.79 -16.80 -1.32
CA LEU A 167 6.34 -17.33 -2.56
C LEU A 167 7.04 -18.69 -2.39
N TYR A 168 7.45 -19.05 -1.16
CA TYR A 168 8.05 -20.35 -0.88
C TYR A 168 7.03 -21.47 -0.68
N ASP A 169 5.77 -21.12 -0.48
CA ASP A 169 4.68 -22.05 -0.23
C ASP A 169 3.52 -21.72 -1.18
N ASN A 170 3.42 -22.48 -2.27
CA ASN A 170 2.42 -22.23 -3.31
C ASN A 170 0.99 -22.26 -2.74
N ASP A 171 0.71 -23.12 -1.78
CA ASP A 171 -0.62 -23.25 -1.18
C ASP A 171 -0.95 -22.01 -0.34
N GLU A 172 0.01 -21.52 0.47
CA GLU A 172 -0.17 -20.26 1.20
C GLU A 172 -0.32 -19.06 0.27
N TYR A 173 0.40 -19.04 -0.87
CA TYR A 173 0.27 -17.98 -1.85
C TYR A 173 -1.14 -17.96 -2.47
N ILE A 174 -1.66 -19.12 -2.86
CA ILE A 174 -3.04 -19.24 -3.38
C ILE A 174 -4.06 -18.84 -2.31
N GLN A 175 -3.89 -19.29 -1.07
CA GLN A 175 -4.76 -18.90 0.02
C GLN A 175 -4.78 -17.38 0.20
N LYS A 176 -3.63 -16.72 0.11
CA LYS A 176 -3.55 -15.25 0.19
C LYS A 176 -4.29 -14.55 -0.96
N LEU A 177 -4.27 -15.10 -2.17
CA LEU A 177 -5.07 -14.56 -3.27
C LEU A 177 -6.57 -14.74 -3.00
N ASN A 178 -6.98 -15.86 -2.42
CA ASN A 178 -8.36 -16.10 -2.01
C ASN A 178 -8.80 -15.16 -0.89
N ASP A 179 -7.92 -14.85 0.07
CA ASP A 179 -8.19 -13.85 1.11
C ASP A 179 -8.45 -12.47 0.50
N PHE A 180 -7.63 -12.06 -0.49
CA PHE A 180 -7.91 -10.83 -1.24
C PHE A 180 -9.26 -10.88 -1.95
N LEU A 181 -9.63 -12.00 -2.58
CA LEU A 181 -10.94 -12.13 -3.23
C LEU A 181 -12.09 -11.97 -2.24
N ALA A 182 -11.95 -12.50 -1.03
CA ALA A 182 -12.94 -12.35 0.03
C ALA A 182 -13.06 -10.90 0.53
N ASP A 183 -11.95 -10.14 0.52
CA ASP A 183 -11.90 -8.75 0.94
C ASP A 183 -12.29 -7.74 -0.18
N MET A 184 -12.36 -8.18 -1.44
CA MET A 184 -12.76 -7.34 -2.58
C MET A 184 -14.22 -6.91 -2.49
N LYS A 185 -14.55 -5.75 -3.08
CA LYS A 185 -15.93 -5.32 -3.26
C LYS A 185 -16.71 -6.32 -4.12
N GLU A 186 -17.93 -6.67 -3.70
CA GLU A 186 -18.77 -7.73 -4.31
C GLU A 186 -18.91 -7.60 -5.84
N TYR A 187 -18.93 -6.39 -6.38
CA TYR A 187 -19.04 -6.16 -7.82
C TYR A 187 -17.75 -6.39 -8.62
N ILE A 188 -16.61 -6.71 -8.01
CA ILE A 188 -15.29 -6.85 -8.67
C ILE A 188 -14.96 -8.31 -9.05
N PRO A 189 -15.08 -9.33 -8.17
CA PRO A 189 -14.58 -10.69 -8.44
C PRO A 189 -15.10 -11.32 -9.74
N ASP A 190 -16.37 -11.06 -10.09
CA ASP A 190 -17.01 -11.61 -11.29
C ASP A 190 -16.76 -10.79 -12.57
N LYS A 191 -15.82 -9.84 -12.53
CA LYS A 191 -15.47 -9.01 -13.70
C LYS A 191 -14.30 -9.59 -14.47
N LYS A 192 -14.23 -9.26 -15.78
CA LYS A 192 -13.12 -9.71 -16.62
C LYS A 192 -11.83 -9.05 -16.18
N ILE A 193 -10.81 -9.86 -15.92
CA ILE A 193 -9.49 -9.41 -15.45
C ILE A 193 -8.82 -8.44 -16.42
N TYR A 194 -9.03 -8.61 -17.74
CA TYR A 194 -8.34 -7.85 -18.79
C TYR A 194 -8.50 -6.34 -18.65
N SER A 195 -9.71 -5.85 -18.39
CA SER A 195 -9.99 -4.41 -18.32
C SER A 195 -9.31 -3.77 -17.11
N PHE A 196 -9.35 -4.45 -15.96
CA PHE A 196 -8.67 -4.04 -14.75
C PHE A 196 -7.15 -4.14 -14.88
N ALA A 197 -6.63 -5.20 -15.49
CA ALA A 197 -5.21 -5.38 -15.74
C ALA A 197 -4.65 -4.28 -16.67
N LYS A 198 -5.39 -3.91 -17.72
CA LYS A 198 -5.02 -2.79 -18.60
C LYS A 198 -5.01 -1.48 -17.82
N LEU A 199 -6.04 -1.24 -17.01
CA LEU A 199 -6.12 -0.05 -16.16
C LEU A 199 -4.92 0.03 -15.20
N TYR A 200 -4.66 -1.05 -14.47
CA TYR A 200 -3.54 -1.18 -13.55
C TYR A 200 -2.18 -1.01 -14.24
N SER A 201 -2.01 -1.57 -15.44
CA SER A 201 -0.76 -1.44 -16.21
C SER A 201 -0.46 -0.01 -16.66
N ASP A 202 -1.50 0.80 -16.93
CA ASP A 202 -1.34 2.17 -17.38
C ASP A 202 -1.08 3.12 -16.18
N THR A 203 -1.47 2.73 -14.97
CA THR A 203 -1.37 3.56 -13.74
C THR A 203 -0.20 3.16 -12.84
N SER A 204 0.08 1.87 -12.70
CA SER A 204 1.22 1.37 -11.94
C SER A 204 2.47 1.38 -12.83
N LYS A 205 3.60 1.85 -12.30
CA LYS A 205 4.91 1.78 -13.00
C LYS A 205 5.44 0.34 -13.08
N ASP A 206 4.72 -0.63 -12.53
CA ASP A 206 5.11 -2.02 -12.45
C ASP A 206 4.66 -2.79 -13.69
N SER A 207 5.50 -3.69 -14.20
CA SER A 207 5.21 -4.39 -15.45
C SER A 207 4.09 -5.42 -15.23
N ALA A 208 2.85 -5.08 -15.58
CA ALA A 208 1.70 -6.00 -15.62
C ALA A 208 1.73 -6.97 -16.82
N ARG A 209 2.93 -7.33 -17.30
CA ARG A 209 3.12 -8.05 -18.56
C ARG A 209 2.45 -9.43 -18.54
N PHE A 210 2.49 -10.11 -17.40
CA PHE A 210 1.78 -11.37 -17.21
C PHE A 210 0.26 -11.19 -17.35
N LEU A 211 -0.31 -10.22 -16.63
CA LEU A 211 -1.75 -9.95 -16.62
C LEU A 211 -2.28 -9.62 -18.04
N SER A 212 -1.46 -8.95 -18.87
CA SER A 212 -1.83 -8.64 -20.25
C SER A 212 -1.93 -9.86 -21.19
N ARG A 213 -1.32 -11.00 -20.80
CA ARG A 213 -1.33 -12.26 -21.56
C ARG A 213 -2.47 -13.18 -21.16
N LEU A 214 -3.18 -12.87 -20.07
CA LEU A 214 -4.31 -13.65 -19.61
C LEU A 214 -5.46 -13.63 -20.65
N PRO A 215 -6.27 -14.70 -20.71
CA PRO A 215 -7.43 -14.74 -21.61
C PRO A 215 -8.37 -13.56 -21.36
N LYS A 216 -8.78 -12.84 -22.42
CA LYS A 216 -9.65 -11.65 -22.31
C LYS A 216 -10.98 -11.91 -21.61
N LYS A 217 -11.45 -13.17 -21.61
CA LYS A 217 -12.72 -13.59 -21.01
C LYS A 217 -12.60 -14.11 -19.58
N MET A 218 -11.38 -14.31 -19.08
CA MET A 218 -11.13 -14.80 -17.72
C MET A 218 -11.66 -13.80 -16.69
N LEU A 219 -12.34 -14.31 -15.66
CA LEU A 219 -12.82 -13.53 -14.53
C LEU A 219 -11.72 -13.38 -13.47
N ILE A 220 -11.84 -12.39 -12.59
CA ILE A 220 -10.84 -12.14 -11.54
C ILE A 220 -10.80 -13.31 -10.54
N ASN A 221 -11.97 -13.82 -10.13
CA ASN A 221 -12.08 -14.95 -9.20
C ASN A 221 -11.56 -16.29 -9.76
N GLU A 222 -11.46 -16.43 -11.08
CA GLU A 222 -10.92 -17.64 -11.71
C GLU A 222 -9.39 -17.70 -11.70
N LEU A 223 -8.69 -16.59 -11.42
CA LEU A 223 -7.24 -16.54 -11.58
C LEU A 223 -6.51 -17.52 -10.64
N PRO A 224 -6.79 -17.56 -9.31
CA PRO A 224 -6.05 -18.43 -8.41
C PRO A 224 -6.05 -19.90 -8.86
N ASP A 225 -7.20 -20.41 -9.27
CA ASP A 225 -7.37 -21.81 -9.72
C ASP A 225 -6.66 -22.13 -11.05
N LYS A 226 -6.30 -21.10 -11.82
CA LYS A 226 -5.67 -21.24 -13.14
C LYS A 226 -4.16 -21.01 -13.12
N LEU A 227 -3.58 -20.62 -11.97
CA LEU A 227 -2.14 -20.42 -11.85
C LEU A 227 -1.42 -21.77 -11.75
N THR A 228 -0.38 -21.92 -12.56
CA THR A 228 0.52 -23.08 -12.51
C THR A 228 1.64 -22.86 -11.49
N ASP A 229 2.24 -23.94 -10.98
CA ASP A 229 3.42 -23.86 -10.10
C ASP A 229 4.58 -23.06 -10.73
N THR A 230 4.70 -23.10 -12.06
CA THR A 230 5.71 -22.34 -12.79
C THR A 230 5.44 -20.84 -12.75
N GLU A 231 4.17 -20.44 -12.83
CA GLU A 231 3.77 -19.04 -12.72
C GLU A 231 3.91 -18.54 -11.27
N ILE A 232 3.54 -19.37 -10.29
CA ILE A 232 3.65 -19.04 -8.86
C ILE A 232 5.12 -18.95 -8.42
N SER A 233 5.98 -19.83 -8.93
CA SER A 233 7.42 -19.81 -8.62
C SER A 233 8.17 -18.68 -9.31
N SER A 234 7.60 -18.09 -10.36
CA SER A 234 8.16 -16.91 -11.04
C SER A 234 7.94 -15.66 -10.20
N PHE A 235 9.02 -15.15 -9.60
CA PHE A 235 8.98 -13.95 -8.77
C PHE A 235 8.25 -12.79 -9.44
N THR A 236 8.60 -12.50 -10.69
CA THR A 236 8.02 -11.39 -11.45
C THR A 236 6.53 -11.57 -11.70
N THR A 237 6.09 -12.81 -11.95
CA THR A 237 4.68 -13.11 -12.20
C THR A 237 3.87 -12.93 -10.92
N SER A 238 4.29 -13.60 -9.86
CA SER A 238 3.59 -13.58 -8.57
C SER A 238 3.59 -12.19 -7.93
N TYR A 239 4.66 -11.42 -8.12
CA TYR A 239 4.74 -10.02 -7.71
C TYR A 239 3.67 -9.19 -8.43
N SER A 240 3.59 -9.29 -9.76
CA SER A 240 2.57 -8.58 -10.54
C SER A 240 1.15 -8.96 -10.13
N ILE A 241 0.87 -10.24 -9.88
CA ILE A 241 -0.46 -10.72 -9.46
C ILE A 241 -0.80 -10.21 -8.05
N TYR A 242 0.14 -10.34 -7.11
CA TYR A 242 -0.06 -9.93 -5.72
C TYR A 242 -0.43 -8.44 -5.61
N PHE A 243 0.37 -7.57 -6.23
CA PHE A 243 0.11 -6.13 -6.16
C PHE A 243 -1.13 -5.71 -6.95
N PHE A 244 -1.48 -6.44 -8.01
CA PHE A 244 -2.73 -6.25 -8.71
C PHE A 244 -3.95 -6.62 -7.84
N PHE A 245 -3.92 -7.76 -7.15
CA PHE A 245 -4.99 -8.18 -6.23
C PHE A 245 -5.11 -7.23 -5.04
N LYS A 246 -3.98 -6.83 -4.46
CA LYS A 246 -3.96 -5.79 -3.42
C LYS A 246 -4.58 -4.49 -3.92
N TRP A 247 -4.19 -4.02 -5.10
CA TRP A 247 -4.79 -2.82 -5.70
C TRP A 247 -6.29 -2.96 -5.87
N LEU A 248 -6.79 -4.12 -6.35
CA LEU A 248 -8.23 -4.36 -6.48
C LEU A 248 -8.99 -4.27 -5.15
N THR A 249 -8.40 -4.73 -4.03
CA THR A 249 -9.02 -4.57 -2.70
C THR A 249 -9.07 -3.12 -2.22
N GLU A 250 -8.14 -2.28 -2.67
CA GLU A 250 -8.03 -0.87 -2.26
C GLU A 250 -8.90 0.06 -3.12
N ILE A 251 -9.28 -0.36 -4.33
CA ILE A 251 -10.16 0.44 -5.20
C ILE A 251 -11.53 0.59 -4.55
N ASN A 252 -11.96 1.84 -4.43
CA ASN A 252 -13.29 2.20 -4.01
C ASN A 252 -13.86 3.19 -5.03
N ILE A 253 -14.67 2.67 -5.96
CA ILE A 253 -15.21 3.46 -7.07
C ILE A 253 -16.16 4.52 -6.55
N GLU A 254 -16.94 4.22 -5.51
CA GLU A 254 -17.86 5.14 -4.87
C GLU A 254 -17.13 6.32 -4.23
N SER A 255 -15.99 6.06 -3.57
CA SER A 255 -15.15 7.12 -3.00
C SER A 255 -14.49 7.98 -4.06
N ILE A 256 -14.05 7.38 -5.17
CA ILE A 256 -13.47 8.11 -6.31
C ILE A 256 -14.56 8.94 -7.00
N ALA A 257 -15.74 8.36 -7.21
CA ALA A 257 -16.93 8.99 -7.77
C ALA A 257 -17.33 10.23 -6.97
N GLY A 258 -17.44 10.10 -5.64
CA GLY A 258 -17.83 11.20 -4.76
C GLY A 258 -16.91 12.42 -4.82
N LYS A 259 -15.63 12.22 -5.15
CA LYS A 259 -14.63 13.30 -5.25
C LYS A 259 -14.63 14.04 -6.58
N ILE A 260 -15.36 13.57 -7.60
CA ILE A 260 -15.34 14.19 -8.93
C ILE A 260 -15.85 15.63 -8.92
N PHE A 261 -16.80 15.91 -8.03
CA PHE A 261 -17.37 17.24 -7.85
C PHE A 261 -16.57 18.11 -6.87
N ASP A 262 -15.46 17.62 -6.31
CA ASP A 262 -14.58 18.41 -5.45
C ASP A 262 -14.07 19.65 -6.20
N GLY A 263 -14.25 20.82 -5.57
CA GLY A 263 -13.84 22.09 -6.15
C GLY A 263 -14.90 22.77 -7.05
N ILE A 264 -16.09 22.16 -7.19
CA ILE A 264 -17.28 22.83 -7.71
C ILE A 264 -18.00 23.49 -6.54
N ASN A 265 -18.21 24.82 -6.59
CA ASN A 265 -19.00 25.51 -5.57
C ASN A 265 -20.51 25.40 -5.86
N GLU A 266 -21.34 25.70 -4.86
CA GLU A 266 -22.82 25.60 -4.96
C GLU A 266 -23.39 26.37 -6.15
N TRP A 267 -22.86 27.56 -6.43
CA TRP A 267 -23.33 28.39 -7.55
C TRP A 267 -22.98 27.77 -8.90
N GLN A 268 -21.77 27.25 -9.07
CA GLN A 268 -21.37 26.50 -10.25
C GLN A 268 -22.17 25.21 -10.42
N TYR A 269 -22.46 24.54 -9.30
CA TYR A 269 -23.25 23.32 -9.29
C TYR A 269 -24.68 23.57 -9.79
N ASP A 270 -25.35 24.63 -9.30
CA ASP A 270 -26.68 25.01 -9.77
C ASP A 270 -26.71 25.37 -11.26
N ILE A 271 -25.71 26.14 -11.73
CA ILE A 271 -25.54 26.43 -13.16
C ILE A 271 -25.45 25.12 -13.95
N LEU A 272 -24.61 24.18 -13.52
CA LEU A 272 -24.46 22.89 -14.22
C LEU A 272 -25.75 22.07 -14.22
N ILE A 273 -26.52 22.05 -13.12
CA ILE A 273 -27.84 21.39 -13.08
C ILE A 273 -28.76 22.01 -14.14
N ARG A 274 -28.94 23.33 -14.13
CA ARG A 274 -29.83 24.02 -15.09
C ARG A 274 -29.41 23.81 -16.53
N ARG A 275 -28.10 23.88 -16.80
CA ARG A 275 -27.53 23.61 -18.13
C ARG A 275 -27.76 22.16 -18.56
N SER A 276 -27.59 21.20 -17.66
CA SER A 276 -27.85 19.79 -17.93
C SER A 276 -29.34 19.50 -18.20
N ASN A 277 -30.25 20.32 -17.67
CA ASN A 277 -31.69 20.27 -17.95
C ASN A 277 -32.09 21.05 -19.23
N GLY A 278 -31.12 21.64 -19.95
CA GLY A 278 -31.35 22.31 -21.23
C GLY A 278 -31.67 23.81 -21.15
N GLU A 279 -31.53 24.44 -19.98
CA GLU A 279 -31.74 25.90 -19.87
C GLU A 279 -30.65 26.70 -20.61
N THR A 280 -31.02 27.80 -21.27
CA THR A 280 -30.06 28.66 -21.99
C THR A 280 -29.27 29.56 -21.04
N LEU A 281 -28.12 30.06 -21.49
CA LEU A 281 -27.27 30.95 -20.69
C LEU A 281 -28.00 32.25 -20.34
N GLU A 282 -28.83 32.76 -21.25
CA GLU A 282 -29.62 33.99 -21.08
C GLU A 282 -30.68 33.80 -20.00
N LYS A 283 -31.37 32.65 -20.01
CA LYS A 283 -32.40 32.34 -19.02
C LYS A 283 -31.82 32.19 -17.62
N ILE A 284 -30.66 31.53 -17.50
CA ILE A 284 -29.94 31.42 -16.22
C ILE A 284 -29.41 32.78 -15.79
N GLY A 285 -28.89 33.58 -16.73
CA GLY A 285 -28.41 34.94 -16.46
C GLY A 285 -29.50 35.84 -15.89
N GLN A 286 -30.70 35.81 -16.49
CA GLN A 286 -31.88 36.52 -15.99
C GLN A 286 -32.24 36.09 -14.55
N HIS A 287 -32.19 34.79 -14.24
CA HIS A 287 -32.47 34.28 -12.90
C HIS A 287 -31.51 34.86 -11.84
N TYR A 288 -30.24 35.08 -12.21
CA TYR A 288 -29.21 35.62 -11.33
C TYR A 288 -28.94 37.12 -11.50
N ASN A 289 -29.76 37.85 -12.25
CA ASN A 289 -29.54 39.27 -12.58
C ASN A 289 -28.14 39.55 -13.17
N CYS A 290 -27.67 38.69 -14.06
CA CYS A 290 -26.37 38.84 -14.72
C CYS A 290 -26.44 38.49 -16.21
N THR A 291 -25.35 38.70 -16.95
CA THR A 291 -25.30 38.40 -18.39
C THR A 291 -25.10 36.90 -18.63
N GLY A 292 -25.64 36.39 -19.74
CA GLY A 292 -25.38 35.00 -20.16
C GLY A 292 -23.89 34.71 -20.36
N GLU A 293 -23.10 35.73 -20.72
CA GLU A 293 -21.64 35.63 -20.82
C GLU A 293 -20.97 35.39 -19.45
N TYR A 294 -21.47 36.01 -18.39
CA TYR A 294 -20.98 35.75 -17.03
C TYR A 294 -21.28 34.30 -16.59
N ILE A 295 -22.47 33.80 -16.92
CA ILE A 295 -22.82 32.38 -16.71
C ILE A 295 -21.87 31.46 -17.49
N ARG A 296 -21.56 31.79 -18.76
CA ARG A 296 -20.62 31.04 -19.59
C ARG A 296 -19.24 30.94 -18.95
N TYR A 297 -18.71 32.04 -18.41
CA TYR A 297 -17.42 32.03 -17.70
C TYR A 297 -17.45 31.13 -16.47
N SER A 298 -18.53 31.16 -15.69
CA SER A 298 -18.69 30.31 -14.51
C SER A 298 -18.79 28.83 -14.89
N GLU A 299 -19.59 28.50 -15.91
CA GLU A 299 -19.72 27.16 -16.48
C GLU A 299 -18.37 26.63 -16.97
N MET A 300 -17.62 27.42 -17.76
CA MET A 300 -16.29 27.04 -18.24
C MET A 300 -15.32 26.79 -17.08
N ARG A 301 -15.38 27.59 -16.02
CA ARG A 301 -14.54 27.40 -14.84
C ARG A 301 -14.88 26.10 -14.13
N ALA A 302 -16.16 25.76 -14.01
CA ALA A 302 -16.62 24.51 -13.45
C ALA A 302 -16.14 23.32 -14.30
N MET A 303 -16.31 23.36 -15.63
CA MET A 303 -15.83 22.32 -16.56
C MET A 303 -14.32 22.08 -16.45
N ARG A 304 -13.52 23.13 -16.29
CA ARG A 304 -12.07 23.01 -16.06
C ARG A 304 -11.72 22.25 -14.78
N THR A 305 -12.52 22.39 -13.72
CA THR A 305 -12.32 21.62 -12.48
C THR A 305 -12.41 20.12 -12.75
N PHE A 306 -13.37 19.66 -13.58
CA PHE A 306 -13.46 18.25 -13.94
C PHE A 306 -12.22 17.74 -14.66
N ARG A 307 -11.61 18.56 -15.55
CA ARG A 307 -10.34 18.20 -16.23
C ARG A 307 -9.14 18.13 -15.29
N HIS A 308 -9.12 18.94 -14.25
CA HIS A 308 -7.98 19.12 -13.33
C HIS A 308 -8.18 18.49 -11.96
N ASN A 309 -9.21 17.67 -11.78
CA ASN A 309 -9.51 17.04 -10.50
C ASN A 309 -8.30 16.20 -10.03
N LYS A 310 -8.04 16.23 -8.71
CA LYS A 310 -6.94 15.50 -8.06
C LYS A 310 -7.05 13.99 -8.26
N THR A 311 -8.28 13.48 -8.31
CA THR A 311 -8.60 12.16 -8.86
C THR A 311 -8.70 12.33 -10.36
N SER A 312 -7.80 11.70 -11.13
CA SER A 312 -7.82 11.80 -12.60
C SER A 312 -9.21 11.43 -13.11
N PRO A 313 -9.95 12.35 -13.76
CA PRO A 313 -11.29 12.07 -14.29
C PRO A 313 -11.27 10.91 -15.28
N TYR A 314 -10.12 10.71 -15.95
CA TYR A 314 -9.87 9.61 -16.86
C TYR A 314 -9.79 8.26 -16.13
N ASP A 315 -9.23 8.22 -14.92
CA ASP A 315 -9.13 6.97 -14.16
C ASP A 315 -10.50 6.52 -13.66
N PHE A 316 -11.36 7.46 -13.24
CA PHE A 316 -12.73 7.16 -12.90
C PHE A 316 -13.54 6.61 -14.09
N LEU A 317 -13.50 7.26 -15.26
CA LEU A 317 -14.22 6.77 -16.45
C LEU A 317 -13.70 5.40 -16.89
N ARG A 318 -12.40 5.16 -16.76
CA ARG A 318 -11.77 3.86 -17.04
C ARG A 318 -12.14 2.79 -16.02
N LEU A 319 -12.36 3.16 -14.75
CA LEU A 319 -12.87 2.25 -13.72
C LEU A 319 -14.30 1.81 -14.01
N ILE A 320 -15.21 2.75 -14.33
CA ILE A 320 -16.58 2.42 -14.74
C ILE A 320 -16.56 1.52 -15.99
N TYR A 321 -15.70 1.83 -16.96
CA TYR A 321 -15.48 0.97 -18.12
C TYR A 321 -15.01 -0.43 -17.73
N ALA A 322 -14.08 -0.55 -16.79
CA ALA A 322 -13.56 -1.84 -16.33
C ALA A 322 -14.64 -2.69 -15.65
N VAL A 323 -15.50 -2.07 -14.82
CA VAL A 323 -16.62 -2.74 -14.14
C VAL A 323 -17.72 -3.18 -15.10
N ASN A 324 -18.11 -2.31 -16.04
CA ASN A 324 -19.21 -2.60 -16.96
C ASN A 324 -18.76 -3.50 -18.12
N ASN A 325 -17.49 -3.40 -18.50
CA ASN A 325 -16.82 -4.34 -19.40
C ASN A 325 -17.53 -4.48 -20.76
N ARG A 326 -18.09 -3.36 -21.22
CA ARG A 326 -18.72 -3.13 -22.51
C ARG A 326 -17.94 -2.03 -23.21
N ARG A 327 -17.80 -2.13 -24.54
CA ARG A 327 -17.03 -1.15 -25.35
C ARG A 327 -17.56 0.29 -25.24
N ASN A 328 -18.83 0.43 -24.88
CA ASN A 328 -19.50 1.72 -24.78
C ASN A 328 -20.12 1.86 -23.39
N LEU A 329 -20.05 3.08 -22.85
CA LEU A 329 -20.81 3.48 -21.66
C LEU A 329 -21.92 4.44 -22.06
N THR A 330 -23.01 4.39 -21.31
CA THR A 330 -24.21 5.23 -21.40
C THR A 330 -24.43 5.89 -20.05
N SER A 331 -25.33 6.88 -19.97
CA SER A 331 -25.69 7.53 -18.71
C SER A 331 -26.14 6.54 -17.63
N ALA A 332 -26.83 5.46 -18.03
CA ALA A 332 -27.31 4.41 -17.13
C ALA A 332 -26.19 3.69 -16.38
N ASP A 333 -24.97 3.61 -16.96
CA ASP A 333 -23.83 2.96 -16.31
C ASP A 333 -23.28 3.76 -15.10
N PHE A 334 -23.73 5.02 -14.93
CA PHE A 334 -23.35 5.92 -13.84
C PHE A 334 -24.40 5.98 -12.73
N GLU A 335 -25.65 5.64 -13.01
CA GLU A 335 -26.76 5.69 -12.04
C GLU A 335 -26.52 4.92 -10.73
N PRO A 336 -25.81 3.77 -10.71
CA PRO A 336 -25.51 3.09 -9.45
C PRO A 336 -24.53 3.84 -8.52
N LEU A 337 -23.79 4.81 -9.05
CA LEU A 337 -22.69 5.47 -8.34
C LEU A 337 -23.00 6.93 -7.96
N PHE A 338 -24.05 7.51 -8.54
CA PHE A 338 -24.35 8.93 -8.44
C PHE A 338 -25.84 9.18 -8.30
N GLU A 339 -26.18 10.30 -7.66
CA GLU A 339 -27.54 10.80 -7.67
C GLU A 339 -27.97 11.21 -9.09
N LYS A 340 -29.28 11.18 -9.35
CA LYS A 340 -29.85 11.50 -10.67
C LYS A 340 -29.37 12.83 -11.24
N GLU A 341 -29.23 13.85 -10.39
CA GLU A 341 -28.74 15.18 -10.81
C GLU A 341 -27.25 15.16 -11.16
N GLN A 342 -26.45 14.45 -10.38
CA GLN A 342 -25.03 14.27 -10.64
C GLN A 342 -24.78 13.51 -11.95
N VAL A 343 -25.57 12.47 -12.24
CA VAL A 343 -25.52 11.75 -13.53
C VAL A 343 -25.80 12.70 -14.69
N LYS A 344 -26.82 13.55 -14.58
CA LYS A 344 -27.13 14.54 -15.61
C LYS A 344 -25.99 15.52 -15.84
N ILE A 345 -25.38 16.04 -14.77
CA ILE A 345 -24.24 16.95 -14.88
C ILE A 345 -23.05 16.25 -15.55
N LEU A 346 -22.70 15.04 -15.10
CA LEU A 346 -21.60 14.28 -15.70
C LEU A 346 -21.84 14.00 -17.17
N TRP A 347 -23.05 13.56 -17.53
CA TRP A 347 -23.41 13.28 -18.91
C TRP A 347 -23.41 14.55 -19.76
N TYR A 348 -23.86 15.66 -19.21
CA TYR A 348 -23.75 16.97 -19.85
C TYR A 348 -22.29 17.32 -20.15
N ILE A 349 -21.38 17.19 -19.18
CA ILE A 349 -19.95 17.46 -19.36
C ILE A 349 -19.33 16.53 -20.41
N ILE A 350 -19.64 15.24 -20.37
CA ILE A 350 -19.20 14.25 -21.37
C ILE A 350 -19.72 14.64 -22.76
N SER A 351 -20.99 15.03 -22.87
CA SER A 351 -21.61 15.42 -24.15
C SER A 351 -20.98 16.67 -24.78
N LYS A 352 -20.38 17.54 -23.94
CA LYS A 352 -19.59 18.70 -24.38
C LYS A 352 -18.17 18.33 -24.84
N ARG A 353 -17.81 17.04 -24.80
CA ARG A 353 -16.47 16.52 -25.12
C ARG A 353 -15.37 17.11 -24.25
N GLU A 354 -15.73 17.58 -23.06
CA GLU A 354 -14.78 18.19 -22.14
C GLU A 354 -13.79 17.16 -21.57
N LEU A 355 -14.16 15.88 -21.58
CA LEU A 355 -13.38 14.75 -21.07
C LEU A 355 -12.83 13.83 -22.17
N ASP A 356 -13.01 14.17 -23.45
CA ASP A 356 -12.49 13.36 -24.56
C ASP A 356 -10.96 13.25 -24.48
N CYS A 357 -10.42 12.05 -24.73
CA CYS A 357 -8.99 11.81 -24.78
C CYS A 357 -8.62 10.73 -25.82
N GLN A 358 -7.35 10.33 -25.86
CA GLN A 358 -6.88 9.30 -26.80
C GLN A 358 -7.51 7.92 -26.52
N LEU A 359 -7.98 7.67 -25.30
CA LEU A 359 -8.52 6.37 -24.89
C LEU A 359 -10.02 6.22 -25.16
N PHE A 360 -10.77 7.32 -25.11
CA PHE A 360 -12.21 7.32 -25.30
C PHE A 360 -12.71 8.68 -25.80
N CYS A 361 -13.84 8.67 -26.49
CA CYS A 361 -14.53 9.90 -26.90
C CYS A 361 -16.04 9.74 -26.88
N TYR A 362 -16.77 10.84 -26.73
CA TYR A 362 -18.22 10.85 -26.81
C TYR A 362 -18.73 10.82 -28.26
N SER A 363 -19.57 9.82 -28.57
CA SER A 363 -20.34 9.73 -29.82
C SER A 363 -21.69 10.43 -29.63
N LYS A 364 -21.90 11.52 -30.37
CA LYS A 364 -23.14 12.30 -30.31
C LYS A 364 -24.31 11.55 -30.98
N ASP A 365 -24.03 10.83 -32.06
CA ASP A 365 -25.06 10.14 -32.86
C ASP A 365 -25.69 8.98 -32.10
N ASP A 366 -24.91 8.35 -31.22
CA ASP A 366 -25.34 7.19 -30.44
C ASP A 366 -25.57 7.50 -28.96
N ASP A 367 -25.38 8.75 -28.53
CA ASP A 367 -25.35 9.19 -27.13
C ASP A 367 -24.60 8.21 -26.22
N LYS A 368 -23.32 7.96 -26.51
CA LYS A 368 -22.50 7.00 -25.76
C LYS A 368 -21.02 7.40 -25.72
N LEU A 369 -20.36 7.01 -24.64
CA LEU A 369 -18.91 7.12 -24.50
C LEU A 369 -18.26 5.87 -25.09
N VAL A 370 -17.42 6.02 -26.11
CA VAL A 370 -16.80 4.90 -26.84
C VAL A 370 -15.34 4.76 -26.41
N PHE A 371 -14.97 3.60 -25.88
CA PHE A 371 -13.58 3.25 -25.55
C PHE A 371 -12.90 2.54 -26.72
N ASP A 372 -11.58 2.74 -26.86
CA ASP A 372 -10.72 2.04 -27.84
C ASP A 372 -11.05 2.34 -29.33
N LYS A 373 -11.45 3.59 -29.67
CA LYS A 373 -11.84 3.99 -31.04
C LYS A 373 -10.74 3.81 -32.11
N TYR A 374 -9.47 3.73 -31.72
CA TYR A 374 -8.33 3.58 -32.65
C TYR A 374 -7.81 2.13 -32.80
N ARG A 375 -8.55 1.13 -32.33
CA ARG A 375 -8.27 -0.29 -32.60
C ARG A 375 -9.50 -0.96 -33.22
N ALA A 376 -9.85 -0.53 -34.42
CA ALA A 376 -10.64 -1.31 -35.37
C ALA A 376 -9.67 -1.93 -36.38
#